data_AF-A0A353M345-F1
#
_entry.id   AF-A0A353M345-F1
#
_cell.length_a   1.000
_cell.length_b   1.000
_cell.length_c   1.000
_cell.angle_alpha   90.00
_cell.angle_beta   90.00
_cell.angle_gamma   90.00
#
_symmetry.space_group_name_H-M   'P 1'
#
loop_
_entity.id
_entity.type
_entity.pdbx_description
1 polymer ?
#
loop_
_entity_poly.entity_id
_entity_poly.type
_entity_poly.pdbx_seq_one_letter_code
_entity_poly.pdbx_strand_id
1 'polypeptide(L)' 'KGTAYVTDLGMCGPIHGILGVEPDVVIEKFLTQLPTRFSVAKGPSILTGVVITLKNDGTAEGIVRLNFEKFS' A
#
# COMPACT_ATOMS: atom_id res chain seq x y z
N LYS A 1 -5.64 17.13 19.36
CA LYS A 1 -5.07 18.13 18.39
C LYS A 1 -3.55 18.06 18.54
N GLY A 2 -2.77 18.15 17.46
CA GLY A 2 -1.31 17.95 17.48
C GLY A 2 -0.82 16.55 17.08
N THR A 3 -1.71 15.68 16.58
CA THR A 3 -1.39 14.34 16.09
C THR A 3 -1.54 14.31 14.58
N ALA A 4 -0.52 13.85 13.86
CA ALA A 4 -0.64 13.56 12.43
C ALA A 4 -1.53 12.34 12.23
N TYR A 5 -2.42 12.38 11.24
CA TYR A 5 -3.35 11.29 10.95
C TYR A 5 -3.44 11.05 9.46
N VAL A 6 -3.51 9.78 9.09
CA VAL A 6 -3.79 9.30 7.75
C VAL A 6 -4.56 8.00 7.87
N THR A 7 -5.64 7.86 7.10
CA THR A 7 -6.53 6.68 7.20
C THR A 7 -5.84 5.41 6.75
N ASP A 8 -5.06 5.48 5.67
CA ASP A 8 -4.31 4.35 5.11
C ASP A 8 -3.03 4.87 4.42
N LEU A 9 -1.91 4.18 4.64
CA LEU A 9 -0.60 4.53 4.09
C LEU A 9 -0.43 4.10 2.63
N GLY A 10 -1.25 3.16 2.16
CA GLY A 10 -1.06 2.41 0.94
C GLY A 10 -0.27 1.12 1.16
N MET A 11 0.01 0.44 0.05
CA MET A 11 0.77 -0.81 0.00
C MET A 11 2.19 -0.56 -0.51
N CYS A 12 3.16 -1.25 0.08
CA CYS A 12 4.49 -1.43 -0.51
C CYS A 12 4.54 -2.79 -1.22
N GLY A 13 4.53 -2.79 -2.55
CA GLY A 13 4.45 -4.04 -3.32
C GLY A 13 4.08 -3.87 -4.79
N PRO A 14 3.72 -4.97 -5.47
CA PRO A 14 3.41 -4.97 -6.90
C PRO A 14 2.21 -4.08 -7.25
N ILE A 15 2.36 -3.24 -8.27
CA ILE A 15 1.32 -2.29 -8.70
C ILE A 15 0.23 -3.01 -9.50
N HIS A 16 0.58 -4.04 -10.27
CA HIS A 16 -0.33 -4.74 -11.18
C HIS A 16 -1.04 -5.94 -10.52
N GLY A 17 -1.19 -5.94 -9.20
CA GLY A 17 -1.93 -6.96 -8.45
C GLY A 17 -3.23 -6.45 -7.86
N ILE A 18 -4.09 -7.36 -7.41
CA ILE A 18 -5.24 -7.03 -6.56
C ILE A 18 -4.79 -7.20 -5.10
N LEU A 19 -4.50 -6.08 -4.43
CA LEU A 19 -3.91 -6.05 -3.09
C LEU A 19 -2.62 -6.90 -2.98
N GLY A 20 -1.79 -6.88 -4.02
CA GLY A 20 -0.52 -7.61 -4.10
C GLY A 20 -0.64 -9.08 -4.51
N VAL A 21 -1.84 -9.57 -4.81
CA VAL A 21 -2.10 -10.93 -5.31
C VAL A 21 -2.29 -10.92 -6.83
N GLU A 22 -1.86 -11.99 -7.50
CA GLU A 22 -2.11 -12.21 -8.94
C GLU A 22 -3.61 -12.03 -9.26
N PRO A 23 -3.97 -11.14 -10.21
CA PRO A 23 -5.37 -10.76 -10.44
C PRO A 23 -6.28 -11.94 -10.78
N ASP A 24 -5.84 -12.86 -11.63
CA ASP A 24 -6.66 -13.98 -12.12
C ASP A 24 -7.13 -14.89 -10.97
N VAL A 25 -6.25 -15.14 -9.99
CA VAL A 25 -6.56 -15.98 -8.81
C VAL A 25 -7.63 -15.35 -7.94
N VAL A 26 -7.60 -14.02 -7.81
CA VAL A 26 -8.60 -13.27 -7.02
C VAL A 26 -9.93 -13.22 -7.76
N ILE A 27 -9.90 -12.96 -9.07
CA ILE A 27 -11.10 -12.93 -9.91
C ILE A 27 -11.80 -14.30 -9.91
N GLU A 28 -11.07 -15.39 -10.12
CA GLU A 28 -11.60 -16.75 -10.08
C GLU A 28 -12.25 -17.06 -8.73
N LYS A 29 -11.59 -16.70 -7.61
CA LYS A 29 -12.15 -16.87 -6.27
C LYS A 29 -13.46 -16.10 -6.08
N PHE A 30 -13.54 -14.86 -6.54
CA PHE A 30 -14.77 -14.06 -6.41
C PHE A 30 -15.91 -14.58 -7.27
N LEU A 31 -15.63 -15.09 -8.47
CA LEU A 31 -16.65 -15.64 -9.36
C LEU A 31 -17.15 -17.01 -8.90
N THR A 32 -16.23 -17.88 -8.51
CA THR A 32 -16.55 -19.29 -8.19
C THR A 32 -16.88 -19.53 -6.72
N GLN A 33 -16.45 -18.62 -5.84
CA GLN A 33 -16.50 -18.78 -4.38
C GLN A 33 -15.77 -20.03 -3.86
N LEU A 34 -14.92 -20.64 -4.69
CA LEU A 34 -14.12 -21.82 -4.32
C LEU A 34 -12.77 -21.39 -3.71
N PRO A 35 -12.15 -22.24 -2.86
CA PRO A 35 -10.82 -21.99 -2.35
C PRO A 35 -9.78 -21.92 -3.48
N THR A 36 -9.00 -20.85 -3.52
CA THR A 36 -7.86 -20.70 -4.43
C THR A 36 -6.58 -20.38 -3.65
N ARG A 37 -5.43 -20.74 -4.23
CA ARG A 37 -4.12 -20.47 -3.62
C ARG A 37 -3.60 -19.11 -4.09
N PHE A 38 -3.48 -18.16 -3.16
CA PHE A 38 -2.92 -16.85 -3.47
C PHE A 38 -1.44 -16.91 -3.80
N SER A 39 -1.05 -16.20 -4.85
CA SER A 39 0.34 -15.97 -5.28
C SER A 39 0.60 -14.48 -5.41
N VAL A 40 1.81 -14.04 -5.06
CA VAL A 40 2.21 -12.63 -5.12
C VAL A 40 2.28 -12.18 -6.58
N ALA A 41 1.66 -11.04 -6.88
CA ALA A 41 1.70 -10.43 -8.21
C ALA A 41 3.14 -10.08 -8.65
N LYS A 42 3.42 -10.22 -9.94
CA LYS A 42 4.71 -9.79 -10.53
C LYS A 42 4.64 -8.37 -11.11
N GLY A 43 5.80 -7.83 -11.45
CA GLY A 43 5.94 -6.55 -12.15
C GLY A 43 6.44 -5.40 -11.27
N PRO A 44 6.29 -4.14 -11.73
CA PRO A 44 6.81 -2.99 -11.02
C PRO A 44 6.16 -2.86 -9.65
N SER A 45 6.93 -2.32 -8.71
CA SER A 45 6.50 -2.17 -7.32
C SER A 45 6.51 -0.71 -6.91
N ILE A 46 5.56 -0.36 -6.05
CA ILE A 46 5.47 0.95 -5.41
C ILE A 46 5.84 0.84 -3.94
N LEU A 47 6.45 1.89 -3.40
CA LEU A 47 6.58 2.13 -1.97
C LEU A 47 5.70 3.32 -1.62
N THR A 48 4.81 3.13 -0.66
CA THR A 48 3.94 4.19 -0.14
C THR A 48 4.21 4.44 1.33
N GLY A 49 4.10 5.68 1.78
CA GLY A 49 4.30 6.02 3.18
C GLY A 49 4.04 7.49 3.46
N VAL A 50 4.48 7.94 4.64
CA VAL A 50 4.42 9.35 5.03
C VAL A 50 5.72 9.79 5.70
N VAL A 51 6.11 11.04 5.48
CA VAL A 51 7.11 11.75 6.27
C VAL A 51 6.36 12.69 7.21
N ILE A 52 6.55 12.50 8.51
CA ILE A 52 5.96 13.37 9.54
C ILE A 52 7.09 14.21 10.13
N THR A 53 6.89 15.52 10.14
CA THR A 53 7.77 16.46 10.83
C THR A 53 7.18 16.76 12.20
N LEU A 54 8.00 16.69 13.24
CA LEU A 54 7.60 16.92 14.62
C LEU A 54 8.24 18.21 15.14
N LYS A 55 7.51 18.93 15.97
CA LYS A 55 8.06 20.02 16.78
C LYS A 55 8.84 19.47 17.97
N ASN A 56 9.61 20.33 18.63
CA ASN A 56 10.35 19.99 19.84
C ASN A 56 9.45 19.51 21.00
N ASP A 57 8.17 19.90 21.02
CA ASP A 57 7.18 19.45 22.02
C ASP A 57 6.55 18.09 21.67
N GLY A 58 7.00 17.43 20.59
CA GLY A 58 6.51 16.13 20.14
C GLY A 58 5.21 16.16 19.35
N THR A 59 4.59 17.34 19.16
CA THR A 59 3.40 17.47 18.31
C THR A 59 3.77 17.48 16.83
N ALA A 60 2.86 17.00 16.00
CA ALA A 60 3.03 17.02 14.56
C ALA A 60 3.02 18.46 14.01
N GLU A 61 4.08 18.82 13.30
CA GLU A 61 4.19 20.05 12.52
C GLU A 61 3.62 19.88 11.11
N GLY A 62 3.88 18.73 10.48
CA GLY A 62 3.43 18.44 9.13
C GLY A 62 3.46 16.95 8.80
N ILE A 63 2.71 16.57 7.77
CA ILE A 63 2.66 15.22 7.21
C ILE A 63 2.66 15.31 5.69
N VAL A 64 3.57 14.59 5.04
CA VAL A 64 3.71 14.55 3.57
C VAL A 64 3.62 13.09 3.12
N ARG A 65 2.81 12.80 2.10
CA ARG A 65 2.71 11.45 1.52
C ARG A 65 3.88 11.17 0.58
N LEU A 66 4.34 9.92 0.60
CA LEU A 66 5.34 9.38 -0.30
C LEU A 66 4.68 8.32 -1.18
N ASN A 67 4.93 8.42 -2.49
CA ASN A 67 4.60 7.40 -3.49
C ASN A 67 5.82 7.28 -4.40
N PHE A 68 6.62 6.23 -4.21
CA PHE A 68 7.83 5.99 -4.97
C PHE A 68 7.68 4.73 -5.80
N GLU A 69 7.67 4.89 -7.11
CA GLU A 69 7.64 3.78 -8.05
C GLU A 69 9.07 3.33 -8.35
N LYS A 70 9.34 2.03 -8.18
CA LYS A 70 10.58 1.44 -8.63
C LYS A 70 10.34 0.86 -10.03
N PHE A 71 10.94 1.51 -11.04
CA PHE A 71 11.07 0.93 -12.38
C PHE A 71 12.10 -0.21 -12.29
N SER A 72 11.61 -1.44 -12.14
CA SER A 72 12.40 -2.67 -12.29
C SER A 72 12.27 -3.21 -13.70
#